data_AF-V5BDK9-F1
#
_entry.id   AF-V5BDK9-F1
#
_cell.length_a   1.000
_cell.length_b   1.000
_cell.length_c   1.000
_cell.angle_alpha   90.00
_cell.angle_beta   90.00
_cell.angle_gamma   90.00
#
_symmetry.space_group_name_H-M   'P 1'
#
loop_
_entity.id
_entity.type
_entity.pdbx_description
1 polymer ?
#
loop_
_entity_poly.entity_id
_entity_poly.type
_entity_poly.pdbx_seq_one_letter_code
_entity_poly.pdbx_strand_id
1 'polypeptide(L)'
;MAEAASCLDLKTFFFQVSLPRETRHLFRCHVEDGTLVELTRLPMGYKAGPEILQIITSTIAGVTTVVRRLWAAPPMVRIDVWIDNIRITGSKSDATFWEAQVLRNADSCHASMGEERESGATQYTFLGVQFDHTHRAVSLSEKFVRSVCAMPALNSLTIAETEIMASRFLYAAAILGTRLCDYYFFTKAVRRRLSALNRGIVLEKSPANLPSAVVGLGERLRHTIEYNRRRIIKPTEKASAAIITDASLNGW
;
A
#
# COMPACT_ATOMS: atom_id res chain seq x y z
N MET A 1 17.58 -20.84 10.89
CA MET A 1 17.02 -21.12 9.56
C MET A 1 16.92 -19.82 8.79
N ALA A 2 17.05 -19.87 7.45
CA ALA A 2 16.79 -18.69 6.62
C ALA A 2 15.31 -18.30 6.71
N GLU A 3 15.03 -17.00 6.82
CA GLU A 3 13.66 -16.48 6.79
C GLU A 3 13.07 -16.64 5.38
N ALA A 4 11.79 -16.95 5.30
CA ALA A 4 11.03 -17.07 4.08
C ALA A 4 9.63 -16.47 4.29
N ALA A 5 8.88 -16.31 3.22
CA ALA A 5 7.49 -15.89 3.32
C ALA A 5 6.57 -16.64 2.35
N SER A 6 5.30 -16.70 2.74
CA SER A 6 4.20 -17.00 1.83
C SER A 6 3.37 -15.74 1.62
N CYS A 7 3.05 -15.41 0.37
CA CYS A 7 2.22 -14.27 -0.01
C CYS A 7 0.98 -14.77 -0.75
N LEU A 8 -0.17 -14.25 -0.34
CA LEU A 8 -1.49 -14.59 -0.89
C LEU A 8 -2.32 -13.32 -1.02
N ASP A 9 -3.31 -13.32 -1.90
CA ASP A 9 -4.33 -12.28 -1.97
C ASP A 9 -5.74 -12.89 -2.07
N LEU A 10 -6.75 -12.12 -1.67
CA LEU A 10 -8.16 -12.47 -1.92
C LEU A 10 -8.59 -11.95 -3.30
N LYS A 11 -9.12 -12.85 -4.13
CA LYS A 11 -9.58 -12.51 -5.48
C LYS A 11 -10.95 -11.86 -5.45
N THR A 12 -11.12 -10.74 -6.16
CA THR A 12 -12.44 -10.15 -6.52
C THR A 12 -13.44 -10.11 -5.36
N PHE A 13 -12.97 -9.65 -4.19
CA PHE A 13 -13.67 -9.85 -2.93
C PHE A 13 -14.93 -9.00 -2.73
N PHE A 14 -14.98 -7.78 -3.26
CA PHE A 14 -16.15 -6.91 -3.13
C PHE A 14 -17.45 -7.60 -3.57
N PHE A 15 -17.36 -8.50 -4.55
CA PHE A 15 -18.50 -9.28 -5.05
C PHE A 15 -18.90 -10.48 -4.17
N GLN A 16 -18.10 -10.85 -3.18
CA GLN A 16 -18.38 -11.99 -2.28
C GLN A 16 -19.12 -11.56 -1.00
N VAL A 17 -18.95 -10.31 -0.56
CA VAL A 17 -19.62 -9.81 0.65
C VAL A 17 -21.05 -9.39 0.34
N SER A 18 -22.00 -10.09 0.96
CA SER A 18 -23.42 -9.76 0.87
C SER A 18 -23.76 -8.50 1.66
N LEU A 19 -24.53 -7.61 1.06
CA LEU A 19 -25.13 -6.48 1.77
C LEU A 19 -26.35 -6.97 2.59
N PRO A 20 -26.49 -6.54 3.86
CA PRO A 20 -27.72 -6.73 4.63
C PRO A 20 -28.93 -6.24 3.84
N ARG A 21 -30.03 -7.00 3.82
CA ARG A 21 -31.21 -6.69 2.99
C ARG A 21 -31.76 -5.31 3.33
N GLU A 22 -31.71 -4.96 4.60
CA GLU A 22 -32.21 -3.74 5.20
C GLU A 22 -31.46 -2.51 4.71
N THR A 23 -30.19 -2.65 4.27
CA THR A 23 -29.35 -1.53 3.83
C THR A 23 -29.22 -1.43 2.30
N ARG A 24 -29.71 -2.42 1.54
CA ARG A 24 -29.54 -2.44 0.06
C ARG A 24 -30.16 -1.25 -0.64
N HIS A 25 -31.22 -0.69 -0.07
CA HIS A 25 -31.88 0.51 -0.58
C HIS A 25 -30.95 1.73 -0.67
N LEU A 26 -29.87 1.77 0.12
CA LEU A 26 -28.84 2.82 0.08
C LEU A 26 -27.90 2.69 -1.14
N PHE A 27 -27.91 1.54 -1.80
CA PHE A 27 -27.06 1.20 -2.94
C PHE A 27 -27.89 0.95 -4.19
N ARG A 28 -28.88 1.82 -4.43
CA ARG A 28 -29.72 1.77 -5.63
C ARG A 28 -29.09 2.57 -6.77
N CYS A 29 -29.21 2.04 -7.98
CA CYS A 29 -28.86 2.76 -9.20
C CYS A 29 -29.83 2.41 -10.33
N HIS A 30 -29.89 3.28 -11.34
CA HIS A 30 -30.59 2.97 -12.58
C HIS A 30 -29.63 2.26 -13.54
N VAL A 31 -30.10 1.20 -14.18
CA VAL A 31 -29.42 0.61 -15.34
C VAL A 31 -29.87 1.33 -16.63
N GLU A 32 -29.27 0.98 -17.77
CA GLU A 32 -29.41 1.70 -19.05
C GLU A 32 -30.87 1.89 -19.51
N ASP A 33 -31.74 0.92 -19.25
CA ASP A 33 -33.17 0.98 -19.61
C ASP A 33 -34.04 1.81 -18.63
N GLY A 34 -33.43 2.42 -17.61
CA GLY A 34 -34.12 3.18 -16.58
C GLY A 34 -34.69 2.34 -15.43
N THR A 35 -34.46 1.03 -15.41
CA THR A 35 -34.87 0.17 -14.28
C THR A 35 -34.03 0.48 -13.04
N LEU A 36 -34.71 0.70 -11.90
CA LEU A 36 -34.07 0.86 -10.60
C LEU A 36 -33.71 -0.52 -10.02
N VAL A 37 -32.43 -0.74 -9.75
CA VAL A 37 -31.92 -1.98 -9.15
C VAL A 37 -31.28 -1.72 -7.79
N GLU A 38 -31.25 -2.74 -6.94
CA GLU A 38 -30.52 -2.71 -5.67
C GLU A 38 -29.30 -3.62 -5.74
N LEU A 39 -28.13 -3.10 -5.37
CA LEU A 39 -26.94 -3.94 -5.26
C LEU A 39 -27.08 -4.92 -4.10
N THR A 40 -26.74 -6.18 -4.35
CA THR A 40 -26.80 -7.26 -3.35
C THR A 40 -25.44 -7.59 -2.72
N ARG A 41 -24.38 -6.97 -3.26
CA ARG A 41 -22.99 -7.13 -2.87
C ARG A 41 -22.33 -5.79 -2.67
N LEU A 42 -21.27 -5.77 -1.86
CA LEU A 42 -20.52 -4.56 -1.54
C LEU A 42 -19.96 -3.94 -2.83
N PRO A 43 -20.35 -2.71 -3.20
CA PRO A 43 -19.83 -2.10 -4.42
C PRO A 43 -18.37 -1.69 -4.27
N MET A 44 -17.63 -1.82 -5.37
CA MET A 44 -16.29 -1.25 -5.48
C MET A 44 -16.38 0.27 -5.39
N GLY A 45 -15.43 0.89 -4.67
CA GLY A 45 -15.43 2.33 -4.42
C GLY A 45 -16.26 2.77 -3.21
N TYR A 46 -16.94 1.85 -2.51
CA TYR A 46 -17.55 2.18 -1.23
C TYR A 46 -16.49 2.52 -0.18
N LYS A 47 -16.68 3.66 0.51
CA LYS A 47 -15.68 4.23 1.41
C LYS A 47 -15.24 3.31 2.55
N ALA A 48 -16.17 2.55 3.14
CA ALA A 48 -15.84 1.60 4.22
C ALA A 48 -15.42 0.22 3.69
N GLY A 49 -15.43 0.02 2.37
CA GLY A 49 -15.08 -1.25 1.74
C GLY A 49 -13.68 -1.76 2.10
N PRO A 50 -12.62 -0.93 2.02
CA PRO A 50 -11.27 -1.32 2.44
C PRO A 50 -11.17 -1.74 3.91
N GLU A 51 -11.93 -1.11 4.81
CA GLU A 51 -11.93 -1.45 6.24
C GLU A 51 -12.60 -2.80 6.51
N ILE A 52 -13.76 -3.04 5.89
CA ILE A 52 -14.44 -4.34 5.93
C ILE A 52 -13.50 -5.44 5.42
N LEU A 53 -12.82 -5.18 4.31
CA LEU A 53 -11.87 -6.11 3.71
C LEU A 53 -10.65 -6.35 4.62
N GLN A 54 -10.08 -5.30 5.21
CA GLN A 54 -8.99 -5.46 6.18
C GLN A 54 -9.39 -6.40 7.32
N ILE A 55 -10.60 -6.26 7.89
CA ILE A 55 -11.08 -7.11 8.99
C ILE A 55 -11.23 -8.57 8.52
N ILE A 56 -11.85 -8.78 7.35
CA ILE A 56 -12.12 -10.13 6.84
C ILE A 56 -10.81 -10.84 6.48
N THR A 57 -9.91 -10.20 5.74
CA THR A 57 -8.60 -10.76 5.41
C THR A 57 -7.76 -11.01 6.66
N SER A 58 -7.80 -10.10 7.64
CA SER A 58 -7.10 -10.30 8.92
C SER A 58 -7.66 -11.48 9.71
N THR A 59 -8.98 -11.72 9.63
CA THR A 59 -9.63 -12.88 10.24
C THR A 59 -9.20 -14.17 9.56
N ILE A 60 -9.23 -14.21 8.23
CA ILE A 60 -8.80 -15.38 7.43
C ILE A 60 -7.31 -15.69 7.68
N ALA A 61 -6.47 -14.65 7.76
CA ALA A 61 -5.04 -14.78 8.02
C ALA A 61 -4.69 -15.18 9.47
N GLY A 62 -5.66 -15.11 10.39
CA GLY A 62 -5.48 -15.43 11.81
C GLY A 62 -4.70 -14.37 12.58
N VAL A 63 -4.87 -13.09 12.26
CA VAL A 63 -4.20 -11.98 12.97
C VAL A 63 -4.59 -11.97 14.45
N THR A 64 -3.59 -12.03 15.33
CA THR A 64 -3.75 -12.25 16.78
C THR A 64 -4.61 -11.21 17.50
N THR A 65 -4.71 -9.99 16.97
CA THR A 65 -5.55 -8.91 17.53
C THR A 65 -6.98 -8.93 17.03
N VAL A 66 -7.28 -9.72 16.00
CA VAL A 66 -8.60 -9.79 15.34
C VAL A 66 -9.33 -11.07 15.70
N VAL A 67 -8.61 -12.20 15.85
CA VAL A 67 -9.21 -13.50 16.13
C VAL A 67 -8.96 -13.98 17.55
N ARG A 68 -9.77 -14.93 18.02
CA ARG A 68 -9.56 -15.60 19.32
C ARG A 68 -8.29 -16.46 19.26
N ARG A 69 -7.64 -16.64 20.42
CA ARG A 69 -6.35 -17.36 20.57
C ARG A 69 -6.28 -18.71 19.86
N LEU A 70 -7.37 -19.48 19.82
CA LEU A 70 -7.43 -20.80 19.16
C LEU A 70 -7.24 -20.73 17.65
N TRP A 71 -7.63 -19.61 17.03
CA TRP A 71 -7.58 -19.38 15.57
C TRP A 71 -6.42 -18.47 15.16
N ALA A 72 -5.67 -17.99 16.15
CA ALA A 72 -4.60 -17.03 15.95
C ALA A 72 -3.33 -17.70 15.42
N ALA A 73 -2.61 -16.98 14.58
CA ALA A 73 -1.31 -17.41 14.10
C ALA A 73 -0.34 -17.68 15.26
N PRO A 74 0.42 -18.78 15.21
CA PRO A 74 1.37 -19.12 16.24
C PRO A 74 2.50 -18.08 16.28
N PRO A 75 3.17 -17.89 17.43
CA PRO A 75 4.22 -16.87 17.59
C PRO A 75 5.46 -17.09 16.70
N MET A 76 5.58 -18.25 16.05
CA MET A 76 6.64 -18.60 15.11
C MET A 76 6.51 -17.92 13.74
N VAL A 77 5.33 -17.41 13.39
CA VAL A 77 5.11 -16.64 12.16
C VAL A 77 4.66 -15.22 12.46
N ARG A 78 5.01 -14.30 11.56
CA ARG A 78 4.46 -12.95 11.52
C ARG A 78 3.47 -12.84 10.38
N ILE A 79 2.32 -12.26 10.67
CA ILE A 79 1.25 -12.01 9.70
C ILE A 79 1.16 -10.51 9.45
N ASP A 80 1.36 -10.10 8.21
CA ASP A 80 1.09 -8.76 7.72
C ASP A 80 -0.08 -8.82 6.75
N VAL A 81 -1.12 -8.01 6.99
CA VAL A 81 -2.30 -7.93 6.12
C VAL A 81 -2.48 -6.49 5.66
N TRP A 82 -2.67 -6.32 4.36
CA TRP A 82 -3.01 -5.04 3.75
C TRP A 82 -4.18 -5.21 2.80
N ILE A 83 -5.37 -4.80 3.25
CA ILE A 83 -6.63 -4.92 2.51
C ILE A 83 -6.88 -6.40 2.16
N ASP A 84 -6.62 -6.82 0.93
CA ASP A 84 -6.77 -8.18 0.39
C ASP A 84 -5.47 -8.98 0.40
N ASN A 85 -4.31 -8.34 0.60
CA ASN A 85 -3.00 -8.97 0.54
C ASN A 85 -2.58 -9.50 1.91
N ILE A 86 -2.07 -10.73 1.94
CA ILE A 86 -1.56 -11.43 3.12
C ILE A 86 -0.08 -11.76 2.89
N ARG A 87 0.76 -11.48 3.88
CA ARG A 87 2.14 -11.95 3.95
C ARG A 87 2.38 -12.67 5.27
N ILE A 88 2.88 -13.89 5.18
CA ILE A 88 3.24 -14.75 6.30
C ILE A 88 4.75 -14.90 6.28
N THR A 89 5.48 -14.36 7.28
CA THR A 89 6.94 -14.51 7.36
C THR A 89 7.35 -15.39 8.53
N GLY A 90 8.40 -16.18 8.36
CA GLY A 90 8.90 -17.11 9.37
C GLY A 90 9.97 -18.03 8.81
N SER A 91 10.19 -19.19 9.44
CA SER A 91 10.93 -20.26 8.77
C SER A 91 10.11 -20.75 7.57
N LYS A 92 10.76 -21.36 6.57
CA LYS A 92 10.06 -21.89 5.38
C LYS A 92 8.94 -22.87 5.77
N SER A 93 9.20 -23.77 6.71
CA SER A 93 8.20 -24.74 7.17
C SER A 93 7.04 -24.08 7.90
N ASP A 94 7.32 -23.09 8.75
CA ASP A 94 6.27 -22.43 9.54
C ASP A 94 5.39 -21.54 8.65
N ALA A 95 6.00 -20.83 7.70
CA ALA A 95 5.28 -19.99 6.75
C ALA A 95 4.35 -20.81 5.85
N THR A 96 4.83 -21.93 5.28
CA THR A 96 3.99 -22.80 4.42
C THR A 96 2.96 -23.58 5.23
N PHE A 97 3.27 -23.97 6.46
CA PHE A 97 2.30 -24.57 7.37
C PHE A 97 1.13 -23.63 7.64
N TRP A 98 1.42 -22.36 7.96
CA TRP A 98 0.37 -21.38 8.23
C TRP A 98 -0.36 -20.96 6.97
N GLU A 99 0.32 -20.87 5.82
CA GLU A 99 -0.30 -20.69 4.50
C GLU A 99 -1.41 -21.71 4.27
N ALA A 100 -1.15 -23.00 4.53
CA ALA A 100 -2.16 -24.04 4.40
C ALA A 100 -3.34 -23.84 5.36
N GLN A 101 -3.11 -23.27 6.56
CA GLN A 101 -4.20 -22.90 7.47
C GLN A 101 -5.02 -21.72 6.94
N VAL A 102 -4.37 -20.70 6.37
CA VAL A 102 -5.05 -19.55 5.74
C VAL A 102 -5.93 -20.01 4.58
N LEU A 103 -5.43 -20.93 3.75
CA LEU A 103 -6.22 -21.52 2.66
C LEU A 103 -7.44 -22.30 3.18
N ARG A 104 -7.28 -23.09 4.25
CA ARG A 104 -8.42 -23.77 4.90
C ARG A 104 -9.44 -22.79 5.46
N ASN A 105 -8.98 -21.70 6.08
CA ASN A 105 -9.84 -20.66 6.60
C ASN A 105 -10.64 -20.00 5.47
N ALA A 106 -9.96 -19.63 4.38
CA ALA A 106 -10.60 -19.05 3.21
C ALA A 106 -11.67 -19.99 2.62
N ASP A 107 -11.35 -21.26 2.43
CA ASP A 107 -12.28 -22.28 1.93
C ASP A 107 -13.51 -22.44 2.84
N SER A 108 -13.31 -22.49 4.17
CA SER A 108 -14.40 -22.56 5.15
C SER A 108 -15.35 -21.36 5.13
N CYS A 109 -14.86 -20.21 4.64
CA CYS A 109 -15.64 -18.99 4.47
C CYS A 109 -16.11 -18.79 3.03
N HIS A 110 -15.87 -19.75 2.13
CA HIS A 110 -16.10 -19.63 0.69
C HIS A 110 -15.43 -18.39 0.06
N ALA A 111 -14.29 -17.98 0.62
CA ALA A 111 -13.50 -16.87 0.10
C ALA A 111 -12.58 -17.35 -1.02
N SER A 112 -12.60 -16.65 -2.16
CA SER A 112 -11.72 -17.00 -3.29
C SER A 112 -10.34 -16.38 -3.13
N MET A 113 -9.30 -17.18 -3.35
CA MET A 113 -7.90 -16.74 -3.34
C MET A 113 -7.44 -16.33 -4.75
N GLY A 114 -6.46 -15.44 -4.81
CA GLY A 114 -5.73 -15.09 -6.03
C GLY A 114 -4.99 -16.27 -6.66
N GLU A 115 -4.71 -16.16 -7.95
CA GLU A 115 -4.03 -17.21 -8.73
C GLU A 115 -2.51 -17.18 -8.54
N GLU A 116 -1.94 -15.97 -8.39
CA GLU A 116 -0.52 -15.78 -8.11
C GLU A 116 -0.28 -15.94 -6.62
N ARG A 117 0.61 -16.88 -6.25
CA ARG A 117 1.04 -17.09 -4.87
C ARG A 117 2.52 -17.37 -4.80
N GLU A 118 3.14 -16.81 -3.78
CA GLU A 118 4.51 -17.15 -3.41
C GLU A 118 4.42 -18.03 -2.17
N SER A 119 4.98 -19.24 -2.20
CA SER A 119 4.88 -20.19 -1.08
C SER A 119 6.26 -20.51 -0.52
N GLY A 120 6.51 -20.10 0.73
CA GLY A 120 7.79 -20.33 1.40
C GLY A 120 9.01 -19.81 0.63
N ALA A 121 8.86 -18.67 -0.05
CA ALA A 121 9.87 -18.06 -0.90
C ALA A 121 10.84 -17.19 -0.09
N THR A 122 12.13 -17.23 -0.44
CA THR A 122 13.13 -16.32 0.14
C THR A 122 13.23 -15.00 -0.63
N GLN A 123 12.69 -14.96 -1.85
CA GLN A 123 12.58 -13.76 -2.68
C GLN A 123 11.16 -13.65 -3.19
N TYR A 124 10.52 -12.50 -2.99
CA TYR A 124 9.13 -12.26 -3.42
C TYR A 124 8.84 -10.76 -3.47
N THR A 125 7.78 -10.38 -4.17
CA THR A 125 7.23 -9.03 -4.11
C THR A 125 6.00 -8.99 -3.20
N PHE A 126 5.92 -7.98 -2.32
CA PHE A 126 4.72 -7.70 -1.54
C PHE A 126 4.50 -6.19 -1.48
N LEU A 127 3.30 -5.72 -1.86
CA LEU A 127 2.94 -4.30 -1.93
C LEU A 127 3.94 -3.43 -2.72
N GLY A 128 4.52 -3.96 -3.79
CA GLY A 128 5.52 -3.24 -4.60
C GLY A 128 6.92 -3.16 -4.00
N VAL A 129 7.19 -3.93 -2.93
CA VAL A 129 8.52 -4.11 -2.35
C VAL A 129 9.04 -5.49 -2.73
N GLN A 130 10.25 -5.56 -3.28
CA GLN A 130 10.99 -6.80 -3.48
C GLN A 130 11.76 -7.14 -2.20
N PHE A 131 11.44 -8.27 -1.60
CA PHE A 131 12.17 -8.85 -0.48
C PHE A 131 13.20 -9.87 -0.99
N ASP A 132 14.37 -9.89 -0.35
CA ASP A 132 15.44 -10.87 -0.56
C ASP A 132 16.02 -11.29 0.79
N HIS A 133 15.42 -12.32 1.39
CA HIS A 133 15.80 -12.84 2.70
C HIS A 133 17.16 -13.52 2.69
N THR A 134 17.61 -14.03 1.52
CA THR A 134 18.96 -14.61 1.37
C THR A 134 20.03 -13.56 1.65
N HIS A 135 19.84 -12.35 1.11
CA HIS A 135 20.79 -11.24 1.28
C HIS A 135 20.38 -10.24 2.37
N ARG A 136 19.26 -10.50 3.07
CA ARG A 136 18.63 -9.57 4.03
C ARG A 136 18.45 -8.19 3.42
N ALA A 137 17.95 -8.12 2.19
CA ALA A 137 17.84 -6.90 1.43
C ALA A 137 16.41 -6.63 1.00
N VAL A 138 16.10 -5.35 0.80
CA VAL A 138 14.84 -4.90 0.17
C VAL A 138 15.14 -3.90 -0.94
N SER A 139 14.29 -3.90 -1.96
CA SER A 139 14.25 -2.89 -3.01
C SER A 139 12.81 -2.68 -3.47
N LEU A 140 12.57 -1.75 -4.38
CA LEU A 140 11.26 -1.63 -5.04
C LEU A 140 11.11 -2.74 -6.07
N SER A 141 9.87 -3.17 -6.29
CA SER A 141 9.56 -4.11 -7.37
C SER A 141 9.75 -3.44 -8.73
N GLU A 142 10.01 -4.23 -9.76
CA GLU A 142 10.21 -3.72 -11.11
C GLU A 142 8.98 -2.94 -11.61
N LYS A 143 7.78 -3.45 -11.32
CA LYS A 143 6.51 -2.77 -11.64
C LYS A 143 6.44 -1.38 -11.00
N PHE A 144 6.86 -1.24 -9.75
CA PHE A 144 6.87 0.04 -9.06
C PHE A 144 7.87 1.01 -9.71
N VAL A 145 9.09 0.54 -9.98
CA VAL A 145 10.13 1.36 -10.63
C VAL A 145 9.67 1.85 -12.00
N ARG A 146 9.14 0.96 -12.85
CA ARG A 146 8.57 1.34 -14.16
C ARG A 146 7.49 2.41 -14.03
N SER A 147 6.65 2.31 -12.98
CA SER A 147 5.61 3.30 -12.70
C SER A 147 6.15 4.68 -12.32
N VAL A 148 7.32 4.75 -11.68
CA VAL A 148 8.03 6.01 -11.40
C VAL A 148 8.72 6.52 -12.66
N CYS A 149 9.40 5.66 -13.42
CA CYS A 149 10.05 6.02 -14.68
C CYS A 149 9.07 6.61 -15.70
N ALA A 150 7.82 6.11 -15.72
CA ALA A 150 6.78 6.58 -16.63
C ALA A 150 6.16 7.94 -16.26
N MET A 151 6.51 8.53 -15.12
CA MET A 151 5.99 9.84 -14.73
C MET A 151 6.50 10.96 -15.66
N PRO A 152 5.70 12.00 -15.94
CA PRO A 152 6.18 13.21 -16.60
C PRO A 152 7.31 13.89 -15.80
N ALA A 153 8.00 14.83 -16.43
CA ALA A 153 8.99 15.66 -15.75
C ALA A 153 8.33 16.50 -14.65
N LEU A 154 9.04 16.73 -13.53
CA LEU A 154 8.47 17.38 -12.36
C LEU A 154 8.04 18.84 -12.61
N ASN A 155 8.65 19.51 -13.58
CA ASN A 155 8.29 20.87 -13.98
C ASN A 155 7.00 20.97 -14.79
N SER A 156 6.47 19.85 -15.30
CA SER A 156 5.25 19.82 -16.11
C SER A 156 4.05 19.20 -15.39
N LEU A 157 4.19 18.81 -14.12
CA LEU A 157 3.11 18.16 -13.38
C LEU A 157 1.96 19.11 -13.08
N THR A 158 0.75 18.58 -13.12
CA THR A 158 -0.44 19.17 -12.49
C THR A 158 -0.40 18.97 -10.97
N ILE A 159 -1.34 19.60 -10.25
CA ILE A 159 -1.48 19.41 -8.81
C ILE A 159 -1.80 17.95 -8.47
N ALA A 160 -2.73 17.31 -9.19
CA ALA A 160 -3.08 15.90 -8.97
C ALA A 160 -1.89 14.96 -9.21
N GLU A 161 -1.12 15.17 -10.29
CA GLU A 161 0.07 14.37 -10.57
C GLU A 161 1.17 14.60 -9.51
N THR A 162 1.27 15.82 -8.98
CA THR A 162 2.20 16.14 -7.88
C THR A 162 1.85 15.36 -6.62
N GLU A 163 0.57 15.20 -6.29
CA GLU A 163 0.12 14.39 -5.15
C GLU A 163 0.49 12.91 -5.32
N ILE A 164 0.22 12.36 -6.51
CA ILE A 164 0.56 10.97 -6.86
C ILE A 164 2.07 10.75 -6.75
N MET A 165 2.86 11.64 -7.37
CA MET A 165 4.32 11.58 -7.33
C MET A 165 4.84 11.64 -5.90
N ALA A 166 4.38 12.61 -5.10
CA ALA A 166 4.83 12.79 -3.73
C ALA A 166 4.57 11.53 -2.89
N SER A 167 3.39 10.94 -3.04
CA SER A 167 3.00 9.70 -2.35
C SER A 167 3.93 8.54 -2.74
N ARG A 168 4.23 8.37 -4.03
CA ARG A 168 5.16 7.32 -4.49
C ARG A 168 6.59 7.57 -4.02
N PHE A 169 7.05 8.82 -4.00
CA PHE A 169 8.40 9.15 -3.56
C PHE A 169 8.58 8.92 -2.06
N LEU A 170 7.60 9.28 -1.24
CA LEU A 170 7.61 9.01 0.20
C LEU A 170 7.66 7.50 0.48
N TYR A 171 6.81 6.74 -0.21
CA TYR A 171 6.81 5.28 -0.10
C TYR A 171 8.17 4.69 -0.51
N ALA A 172 8.67 5.08 -1.67
CA ALA A 172 9.94 4.60 -2.20
C ALA A 172 11.13 4.92 -1.29
N ALA A 173 11.18 6.15 -0.77
CA ALA A 173 12.23 6.59 0.16
C ALA A 173 12.23 5.74 1.44
N ALA A 174 11.06 5.40 1.98
CA ALA A 174 10.95 4.55 3.16
C ALA A 174 11.54 3.15 2.93
N ILE A 175 11.27 2.55 1.77
CA ILE A 175 11.80 1.24 1.38
C ILE A 175 13.31 1.30 1.18
N LEU A 176 13.79 2.23 0.36
CA LEU A 176 15.21 2.36 0.01
C LEU A 176 16.07 2.92 1.14
N GLY A 177 15.46 3.45 2.21
CA GLY A 177 16.18 4.08 3.30
C GLY A 177 16.77 5.44 2.91
N THR A 178 16.16 6.10 1.93
CA THR A 178 16.55 7.45 1.49
C THR A 178 16.21 8.45 2.59
N ARG A 179 17.17 9.30 2.95
CA ARG A 179 16.98 10.32 3.98
C ARG A 179 16.11 11.46 3.45
N LEU A 180 14.82 11.46 3.80
CA LEU A 180 13.88 12.50 3.36
C LEU A 180 14.24 13.91 3.83
N CYS A 181 15.02 14.05 4.91
CA CYS A 181 15.50 15.36 5.37
C CYS A 181 16.35 16.08 4.31
N ASP A 182 17.10 15.33 3.50
CA ASP A 182 17.92 15.87 2.41
C ASP A 182 17.05 16.51 1.30
N TYR A 183 15.73 16.23 1.31
CA TYR A 183 14.72 16.72 0.37
C TYR A 183 13.64 17.57 1.05
N TYR A 184 13.89 18.08 2.26
CA TYR A 184 12.93 18.86 3.05
C TYR A 184 12.26 19.98 2.24
N PHE A 185 13.05 20.78 1.52
CA PHE A 185 12.51 21.90 0.72
C PHE A 185 11.59 21.43 -0.41
N PHE A 186 11.87 20.26 -1.00
CA PHE A 186 10.99 19.67 -1.99
C PHE A 186 9.67 19.23 -1.37
N THR A 187 9.70 18.50 -0.25
CA THR A 187 8.49 18.10 0.48
C THR A 187 7.68 19.31 0.95
N LYS A 188 8.34 20.38 1.43
CA LYS A 188 7.70 21.64 1.85
C LYS A 188 6.97 22.33 0.69
N ALA A 189 7.60 22.42 -0.48
CA ALA A 189 7.01 23.04 -1.65
C ALA A 189 5.80 22.25 -2.18
N VAL A 190 5.92 20.92 -2.29
CA VAL A 190 4.81 20.03 -2.63
C VAL A 190 3.63 20.25 -1.67
N ARG A 191 3.89 20.22 -0.36
CA ARG A 191 2.85 20.43 0.66
C ARG A 191 2.15 21.78 0.51
N ARG A 192 2.88 22.86 0.21
CA ARG A 192 2.27 24.18 -0.02
C ARG A 192 1.29 24.16 -1.21
N ARG A 193 1.62 23.44 -2.28
CA ARG A 193 0.72 23.29 -3.44
C ARG A 193 -0.52 22.47 -3.11
N LEU A 194 -0.37 21.35 -2.40
CA LEU A 194 -1.52 20.55 -1.94
C LEU A 194 -2.39 21.32 -0.93
N SER A 195 -1.79 22.15 -0.07
CA SER A 195 -2.55 23.03 0.82
C SER A 195 -3.32 24.11 0.06
N ALA A 196 -2.80 24.59 -1.08
CA ALA A 196 -3.53 25.54 -1.92
C ALA A 196 -4.76 24.89 -2.56
N LEU A 197 -4.65 23.62 -2.96
CA LEU A 197 -5.79 22.82 -3.45
C LEU A 197 -6.88 22.71 -2.39
N ASN A 198 -6.51 22.30 -1.17
CA ASN A 198 -7.46 22.15 -0.05
C ASN A 198 -8.16 23.46 0.35
N ARG A 199 -7.57 24.61 0.01
CA ARG A 199 -8.14 25.95 0.24
C ARG A 199 -8.94 26.47 -0.96
N GLY A 200 -9.06 25.69 -2.05
CA GLY A 200 -9.73 26.10 -3.28
C GLY A 200 -8.99 27.18 -4.09
N ILE A 201 -7.70 27.40 -3.82
CA ILE A 201 -6.89 28.42 -4.52
C ILE A 201 -6.44 27.91 -5.90
N VAL A 202 -6.22 26.61 -6.02
CA VAL A 202 -5.87 25.92 -7.28
C VAL A 202 -6.77 24.72 -7.48
N LEU A 203 -6.90 24.26 -8.72
CA LEU A 203 -7.64 23.05 -9.07
C LEU A 203 -6.68 21.88 -9.29
N GLU A 204 -7.19 20.65 -9.27
CA GLU A 204 -6.42 19.43 -9.53
C GLU A 204 -5.64 19.49 -10.86
N LYS A 205 -6.26 20.05 -11.89
CA LYS A 205 -5.68 20.20 -13.24
C LYS A 205 -4.78 21.44 -13.39
N SER A 206 -4.71 22.30 -12.37
CA SER A 206 -3.82 23.45 -12.42
C SER A 206 -2.36 22.98 -12.48
N PRO A 207 -1.47 23.71 -13.17
CA PRO A 207 -0.05 23.40 -13.15
C PRO A 207 0.52 23.54 -11.72
N ALA A 208 1.42 22.63 -11.36
CA ALA A 208 2.03 22.61 -10.03
C ALA A 208 2.96 23.80 -9.80
N ASN A 209 3.62 24.30 -10.85
CA ASN A 209 4.50 25.49 -10.82
C ASN A 209 5.49 25.45 -9.64
N LEU A 210 6.16 24.31 -9.46
CA LEU A 210 7.20 24.17 -8.44
C LEU A 210 8.43 25.02 -8.82
N PRO A 211 9.10 25.70 -7.87
CA PRO A 211 10.32 26.44 -8.18
C PRO A 211 11.41 25.56 -8.80
N SER A 212 12.16 26.07 -9.77
CA SER A 212 13.17 25.26 -10.50
C SER A 212 14.21 24.59 -9.59
N ALA A 213 14.66 25.27 -8.53
CA ALA A 213 15.58 24.68 -7.55
C ALA A 213 14.97 23.47 -6.80
N VAL A 214 13.66 23.52 -6.55
CA VAL A 214 12.90 22.44 -5.93
C VAL A 214 12.67 21.28 -6.91
N VAL A 215 12.37 21.59 -8.18
CA VAL A 215 12.28 20.58 -9.24
C VAL A 215 13.58 19.79 -9.32
N GLY A 216 14.74 20.45 -9.31
CA GLY A 216 16.04 19.78 -9.32
C GLY A 216 16.28 18.85 -8.10
N LEU A 217 15.78 19.22 -6.91
CA LEU A 217 15.80 18.33 -5.74
C LEU A 217 14.91 17.10 -5.95
N GLY A 218 13.71 17.30 -6.47
CA GLY A 218 12.77 16.21 -6.76
C GLY A 218 13.28 15.23 -7.83
N GLU A 219 13.90 15.74 -8.91
CA GLU A 219 14.48 14.87 -9.95
C GLU A 219 15.67 14.08 -9.43
N ARG A 220 16.50 14.65 -8.54
CA ARG A 220 17.54 13.87 -7.85
C ARG A 220 16.97 12.74 -6.99
N LEU A 221 15.84 12.99 -6.30
CA LEU A 221 15.14 11.95 -5.55
C LEU A 221 14.60 10.88 -6.50
N ARG A 222 13.96 11.29 -7.60
CA ARG A 222 13.47 10.40 -8.66
C ARG A 222 14.58 9.47 -9.15
N HIS A 223 15.73 10.01 -9.55
CA HIS A 223 16.86 9.20 -10.01
C HIS A 223 17.39 8.23 -8.95
N THR A 224 17.38 8.62 -7.67
CA THR A 224 17.75 7.71 -6.57
C THR A 224 16.78 6.55 -6.46
N ILE A 225 15.48 6.81 -6.65
CA ILE A 225 14.41 5.81 -6.65
C ILE A 225 14.51 4.90 -7.88
N GLU A 226 14.74 5.47 -9.06
CA GLU A 226 14.90 4.74 -10.33
C GLU A 226 16.13 3.82 -10.32
N TYR A 227 17.23 4.28 -9.72
CA TYR A 227 18.43 3.45 -9.53
C TYR A 227 18.14 2.22 -8.63
N ASN A 228 17.14 2.32 -7.75
CA ASN A 228 16.58 1.21 -6.97
C ASN A 228 17.64 0.37 -6.24
N ARG A 229 18.64 1.02 -5.65
CA ARG A 229 19.72 0.33 -4.94
C ARG A 229 19.14 -0.49 -3.80
N ARG A 230 19.41 -1.80 -3.80
CA ARG A 230 19.03 -2.70 -2.72
C ARG A 230 19.55 -2.15 -1.38
N ARG A 231 18.64 -2.01 -0.43
CA ARG A 231 18.93 -1.64 0.95
C ARG A 231 19.14 -2.90 1.77
N ILE A 232 20.30 -3.02 2.40
CA ILE A 232 20.56 -4.08 3.39
C ILE A 232 19.84 -3.73 4.69
N ILE A 233 19.01 -4.64 5.17
CA ILE A 233 18.33 -4.54 6.45
C ILE A 233 19.28 -4.96 7.56
N LYS A 234 19.56 -4.00 8.46
CA LYS A 234 20.31 -4.26 9.68
C LYS A 234 19.34 -4.34 10.86
N PRO A 235 19.59 -5.23 11.84
CA PRO A 235 18.91 -5.16 13.14
C PRO A 235 19.13 -3.76 13.71
N THR A 236 18.05 -3.08 14.06
CA THR A 236 18.10 -1.75 14.68
C THR A 236 17.13 -1.74 15.85
N GLU A 237 17.50 -1.07 16.92
CA GLU A 237 16.58 -0.78 18.01
C GLU A 237 15.47 0.15 17.49
N LYS A 238 14.25 -0.04 17.98
CA LYS A 238 13.12 0.80 17.60
C LYS A 238 13.33 2.21 18.17
N ALA A 239 13.75 3.13 17.31
CA ALA A 239 13.70 4.57 17.59
C ALA A 239 12.50 5.17 16.85
N SER A 240 11.77 6.08 17.52
CA SER A 240 10.66 6.81 16.93
C SER A 240 11.01 8.29 16.85
N ALA A 241 10.72 8.91 15.70
CA ALA A 241 10.88 10.34 15.50
C ALA A 241 9.62 10.90 14.82
N ALA A 242 9.19 12.08 15.24
CA ALA A 242 8.12 12.82 14.57
C ALA A 242 8.75 13.87 13.65
N ILE A 243 8.37 13.85 12.37
CA ILE A 243 8.72 14.93 11.43
C ILE A 243 7.55 15.89 11.39
N ILE A 244 7.75 17.09 11.92
CA ILE A 244 6.78 18.18 11.86
C ILE A 244 7.27 19.16 10.81
N THR A 245 6.41 19.47 9.84
CA THR A 245 6.64 20.57 8.92
C THR A 245 5.62 21.66 9.24
N ASP A 246 6.02 22.93 9.23
CA ASP A 246 5.10 24.06 9.33
C ASP A 246 4.65 24.49 7.92
N ALA A 247 3.38 24.87 7.78
CA ALA A 247 2.78 25.37 6.54
C ALA A 247 2.74 26.91 6.49
N SER A 248 3.33 27.61 7.46
CA SER A 248 3.30 29.07 7.49
C SER A 248 3.85 29.70 6.20
N LEU A 249 3.18 30.80 5.84
CA LEU A 249 3.53 31.65 4.69
C LEU A 249 4.73 32.54 5.02
N ASN A 250 4.94 32.85 6.30
CA ASN A 250 5.98 33.74 6.81
C ASN A 250 7.07 32.92 7.52
N GLY A 251 7.97 32.31 6.75
CA GLY A 251 9.07 31.51 7.28
C GLY A 251 9.75 30.66 6.22
N TRP A 252 11.02 30.95 5.96
CA TRP A 252 11.90 30.22 5.04
C TRP A 252 12.37 28.92 5.68
#